data_AF-A0A957WV88-F1
#
_entry.id   AF-A0A957WV88-F1
#
_cell.length_a   1.000
_cell.length_b   1.000
_cell.length_c   1.000
_cell.angle_alpha   90.00
_cell.angle_beta   90.00
_cell.angle_gamma   90.00
#
_symmetry.space_group_name_H-M   'P 1'
#
loop_
_entity.id
_entity.type
_entity.pdbx_description
1 polymer ?
#
loop_
_entity_poly.entity_id
_entity_poly.type
_entity_poly.pdbx_seq_one_letter_code
_entity_poly.pdbx_strand_id
1 'polypeptide(L)'
;DIRLVEAMSAEKTLARVKAHVARHAPTVEVRYQGAMEPSKTPLESPFTTPIRDALRAGQGEEPLLVPSAGGSLPDYVFTKILGVPAFGTPYANPDERNHAPNENMEVARFIKGIKTGAALLTYLGNMVE
;
A
#
# COMPACT_ATOMS: atom_id res chain seq x y z
N ASP A 1 -10.84 -13.75 -3.43
CA ASP A 1 -10.17 -12.59 -4.06
C ASP A 1 -8.83 -13.05 -4.64
N ILE A 2 -8.20 -12.24 -5.50
CA ILE A 2 -6.87 -12.52 -6.07
C ILE A 2 -6.02 -11.28 -5.87
N ARG A 3 -4.92 -11.40 -5.11
CA ARG A 3 -3.95 -10.31 -4.92
C ARG A 3 -3.03 -10.23 -6.13
N LEU A 4 -2.95 -9.05 -6.72
CA LEU A 4 -2.15 -8.78 -7.91
C LEU A 4 -0.79 -8.20 -7.50
N VAL A 5 0.23 -8.50 -8.29
CA VAL A 5 1.56 -7.90 -8.19
C VAL A 5 1.84 -7.08 -9.45
N GLU A 6 2.82 -6.18 -9.41
CA GLU A 6 3.07 -5.14 -10.43
C GLU A 6 3.03 -5.62 -11.90
N ALA A 7 3.53 -6.83 -12.18
CA ALA A 7 3.55 -7.39 -13.54
C ALA A 7 2.20 -7.95 -14.03
N MET A 8 1.14 -7.90 -13.20
CA MET A 8 -0.21 -8.37 -13.51
C MET A 8 -1.14 -7.19 -13.82
N SER A 9 -2.24 -7.46 -14.52
CA SER A 9 -3.38 -6.54 -14.60
C SER A 9 -4.67 -7.21 -14.15
N ALA A 10 -5.60 -6.42 -13.63
CA ALA A 10 -6.90 -6.92 -13.18
C ALA A 10 -7.68 -7.55 -14.33
N GLU A 11 -7.70 -6.87 -15.48
CA GLU A 11 -8.39 -7.32 -16.69
C GLU A 11 -7.88 -8.69 -17.16
N LYS A 12 -6.55 -8.83 -17.35
CA LYS A 12 -5.94 -10.09 -17.83
C LYS A 12 -6.16 -11.21 -16.83
N THR A 13 -6.13 -10.90 -15.53
CA THR A 13 -6.36 -11.88 -14.47
C THR A 13 -7.81 -12.37 -14.50
N LEU A 14 -8.79 -11.46 -14.60
CA LEU A 14 -10.20 -11.81 -14.73
C LEU A 14 -10.46 -12.66 -15.99
N ALA A 15 -9.87 -12.29 -17.13
CA ALA A 15 -10.00 -13.05 -18.37
C ALA A 15 -9.47 -14.48 -18.22
N ARG A 16 -8.31 -14.65 -17.56
CA ARG A 16 -7.73 -15.98 -17.27
C ARG A 16 -8.62 -16.81 -16.33
N VAL A 17 -9.18 -16.19 -15.29
CA VAL A 17 -10.12 -16.86 -14.37
C VAL A 17 -11.37 -17.33 -15.13
N LYS A 18 -11.99 -16.46 -15.94
CA LYS A 18 -13.15 -16.83 -16.76
C LYS A 18 -12.83 -17.99 -17.72
N ALA A 19 -11.70 -17.92 -18.41
CA ALA A 19 -11.27 -18.98 -19.33
C ALA A 19 -10.97 -20.32 -18.62
N HIS A 20 -10.42 -20.27 -17.40
CA HIS A 20 -10.19 -21.45 -16.58
C HIS A 20 -11.51 -22.10 -16.14
N VAL A 21 -12.44 -21.31 -15.60
CA VAL A 21 -13.75 -21.82 -15.17
C VAL A 21 -14.54 -22.39 -16.34
N ALA A 22 -14.58 -21.71 -17.49
CA ALA A 22 -15.27 -22.23 -18.68
C ALA A 22 -14.74 -23.60 -19.14
N ARG A 23 -13.44 -23.88 -18.93
CA ARG A 23 -12.80 -25.15 -19.30
C ARG A 23 -13.15 -26.30 -18.35
N HIS A 24 -13.25 -26.01 -17.06
CA HIS A 24 -13.36 -27.04 -16.01
C HIS A 24 -14.76 -27.17 -15.40
N ALA A 25 -15.58 -26.12 -15.49
CA ALA A 25 -16.93 -26.05 -14.95
C ALA A 25 -17.82 -25.16 -15.84
N PRO A 26 -18.16 -25.60 -17.07
CA PRO A 26 -18.87 -24.76 -18.05
C PRO A 26 -20.28 -24.33 -17.63
N THR A 27 -20.85 -24.95 -16.61
CA THR A 27 -22.17 -24.59 -16.04
C THR A 27 -22.08 -23.50 -14.97
N VAL A 28 -20.87 -23.11 -14.55
CA VAL A 28 -20.65 -22.10 -13.50
C VAL A 28 -20.48 -20.71 -14.12
N GLU A 29 -21.21 -19.72 -13.58
CA GLU A 29 -21.09 -18.31 -13.95
C GLU A 29 -20.03 -17.60 -13.08
N VAL A 30 -19.08 -16.90 -13.71
CA VAL A 30 -18.12 -16.03 -13.00
C VAL A 30 -18.64 -14.60 -12.99
N ARG A 31 -19.07 -14.12 -11.81
CA ARG A 31 -19.51 -12.74 -11.59
C ARG A 31 -18.36 -11.85 -11.13
N TYR A 32 -18.13 -10.79 -11.88
CA TYR A 32 -17.15 -9.76 -11.51
C TYR A 32 -17.77 -8.79 -10.50
N GLN A 33 -17.11 -8.57 -9.37
CA GLN A 33 -17.54 -7.62 -8.34
C GLN A 33 -16.73 -6.32 -8.36
N GLY A 34 -15.45 -6.38 -8.71
CA GLY A 34 -14.56 -5.23 -8.67
C GLY A 34 -13.10 -5.68 -8.74
N ALA A 35 -12.22 -4.73 -9.00
CA ALA A 35 -10.79 -4.94 -8.99
C ALA A 35 -10.05 -3.63 -8.74
N MET A 36 -8.78 -3.77 -8.41
CA MET A 36 -7.82 -2.71 -8.19
C MET A 36 -6.54 -3.11 -8.90
N GLU A 37 -5.99 -2.22 -9.71
CA GLU A 37 -4.70 -2.48 -10.34
C GLU A 37 -3.60 -2.49 -9.27
N PRO A 38 -2.56 -3.35 -9.39
CA PRO A 38 -1.42 -3.30 -8.50
C PRO A 38 -0.68 -1.97 -8.69
N SER A 39 0.03 -1.53 -7.66
CA SER A 39 0.82 -0.31 -7.68
C SER A 39 2.11 -0.54 -6.93
N LYS A 40 3.21 0.02 -7.45
CA LYS A 40 4.52 -0.02 -6.82
C LYS A 40 5.29 1.26 -7.12
N THR A 41 5.80 1.89 -6.07
CA THR A 41 6.80 2.95 -6.19
C THR A 41 8.20 2.34 -6.08
N PRO A 42 9.16 2.66 -6.98
CA PRO A 42 10.55 2.21 -6.85
C PRO A 42 11.19 2.70 -5.53
N LEU A 43 12.08 1.89 -4.95
CA LEU A 43 12.79 2.27 -3.71
C LEU A 43 13.79 3.40 -3.97
N GLU A 44 14.25 3.56 -5.20
CA GLU A 44 15.18 4.58 -5.66
C GLU A 44 14.49 5.93 -5.94
N SER A 45 13.25 6.10 -5.47
CA SER A 45 12.52 7.37 -5.57
C SER A 45 13.28 8.51 -4.88
N PRO A 46 13.27 9.74 -5.43
CA PRO A 46 13.86 10.91 -4.76
C PRO A 46 13.22 11.20 -3.39
N PHE A 47 12.01 10.71 -3.15
CA PHE A 47 11.31 10.87 -1.87
C PHE A 47 11.71 9.83 -0.81
N THR A 48 12.44 8.76 -1.18
CA THR A 48 12.76 7.68 -0.26
C THR A 48 13.59 8.17 0.93
N THR A 49 14.69 8.90 0.70
CA THR A 49 15.54 9.39 1.79
C THR A 49 14.81 10.38 2.71
N PRO A 50 14.14 11.43 2.20
CA PRO A 50 13.37 12.35 3.04
C PRO A 50 12.28 11.68 3.86
N ILE A 51 11.55 10.72 3.27
CA ILE A 51 10.53 9.93 4.00
C ILE A 51 11.19 9.11 5.10
N ARG A 52 12.31 8.42 4.83
CA ARG A 52 13.03 7.65 5.86
C ARG A 52 13.49 8.52 7.02
N ASP A 53 14.03 9.70 6.73
CA ASP A 53 14.50 10.63 7.75
C ASP A 53 13.34 11.17 8.59
N ALA A 54 12.19 11.46 7.98
CA ALA A 54 10.96 11.82 8.68
C ALA A 54 10.45 10.71 9.60
N LEU A 55 10.44 9.46 9.13
CA LEU A 55 10.06 8.31 9.95
C LEU A 55 11.02 8.13 11.13
N ARG A 56 12.34 8.28 10.91
CA ARG A 56 13.33 8.24 11.98
C ARG A 56 13.08 9.34 13.03
N ALA A 57 12.78 10.57 12.59
CA ALA A 57 12.47 11.68 13.48
C ALA A 57 11.17 11.46 14.29
N GLY A 58 10.13 10.89 13.67
CA GLY A 58 8.84 10.63 14.32
C GLY A 58 8.80 9.41 15.24
N GLN A 59 9.51 8.33 14.86
CA GLN A 59 9.45 7.03 15.53
C GLN A 59 10.65 6.77 16.45
N GLY A 60 11.80 7.40 16.18
CA GLY A 60 13.05 7.27 16.93
C GLY A 60 13.94 6.12 16.46
N GLU A 61 13.64 5.47 15.33
CA GLU A 61 14.36 4.30 14.82
C GLU A 61 14.39 4.26 13.29
N GLU A 62 15.31 3.47 12.71
CA GLU A 62 15.38 3.28 11.27
C GLU A 62 14.17 2.49 10.75
N PRO A 63 13.45 3.00 9.74
CA PRO A 63 12.36 2.24 9.14
C PRO A 63 12.88 1.11 8.23
N LEU A 64 12.16 -0.02 8.24
CA LEU A 64 12.34 -1.06 7.25
C LEU A 64 11.68 -0.65 5.92
N LEU A 65 12.44 -0.74 4.82
CA LEU A 65 11.90 -0.54 3.48
C LEU A 65 11.23 -1.82 2.99
N VAL A 66 9.91 -1.75 2.79
CA VAL A 66 9.11 -2.87 2.28
C VAL A 66 8.73 -2.57 0.82
N PRO A 67 9.21 -3.36 -0.17
CA PRO A 67 8.98 -3.06 -1.59
C PRO A 67 7.52 -3.18 -2.05
N SER A 68 6.71 -3.95 -1.30
CA SER A 68 5.29 -4.20 -1.59
C SER A 68 4.59 -4.74 -0.35
N ALA A 69 3.36 -4.29 -0.07
CA ALA A 69 2.51 -4.82 0.99
C ALA A 69 1.46 -5.79 0.43
N GLY A 70 1.04 -6.77 1.24
CA GLY A 70 0.00 -7.73 0.84
C GLY A 70 -1.44 -7.20 0.87
N GLY A 71 -1.63 -5.97 1.38
CA GLY A 71 -2.92 -5.28 1.41
C GLY A 71 -3.34 -4.72 0.04
N SER A 72 -4.46 -4.01 0.01
CA SER A 72 -4.90 -3.30 -1.20
C SER A 72 -5.42 -1.92 -0.84
N LEU A 73 -4.85 -0.91 -1.49
CA LEU A 73 -5.25 0.48 -1.48
C LEU A 73 -5.22 0.97 -2.94
N PRO A 74 -6.09 1.90 -3.35
CA PRO A 74 -6.21 2.36 -4.74
C PRO A 74 -5.03 3.23 -5.21
N ASP A 75 -3.80 2.92 -4.77
CA ASP A 75 -2.58 3.67 -5.03
C ASP A 75 -2.25 3.79 -6.52
N TYR A 76 -2.79 2.89 -7.34
CA TYR A 76 -2.65 2.95 -8.80
C TYR A 76 -3.24 4.23 -9.40
N VAL A 77 -4.22 4.87 -8.73
CA VAL A 77 -4.75 6.16 -9.16
C VAL A 77 -3.64 7.22 -9.11
N PHE A 78 -2.81 7.20 -8.08
CA PHE A 78 -1.68 8.13 -7.96
C PHE A 78 -0.57 7.77 -8.94
N THR A 79 -0.12 6.51 -8.93
CA THR A 79 1.08 6.10 -9.67
C THR A 79 0.85 5.95 -11.17
N LYS A 80 -0.30 5.40 -11.60
CA LYS A 80 -0.58 5.09 -13.02
C LYS A 80 -1.44 6.13 -13.72
N ILE A 81 -2.34 6.81 -13.01
CA ILE A 81 -3.21 7.84 -13.60
C ILE A 81 -2.59 9.23 -13.45
N LEU A 82 -2.19 9.61 -12.24
CA LEU A 82 -1.63 10.94 -11.96
C LEU A 82 -0.11 11.02 -12.17
N GLY A 83 0.58 9.88 -12.26
CA GLY A 83 2.03 9.81 -12.44
C GLY A 83 2.82 10.27 -11.21
N VAL A 84 2.21 10.28 -10.02
CA VAL A 84 2.86 10.68 -8.75
C VAL A 84 3.12 9.45 -7.88
N PRO A 85 4.28 9.37 -7.21
CA PRO A 85 4.61 8.23 -6.37
C PRO A 85 3.70 8.17 -5.14
N ALA A 86 3.38 6.95 -4.69
CA ALA A 86 2.59 6.69 -3.49
C ALA A 86 3.41 5.85 -2.50
N PHE A 87 3.34 6.18 -1.21
CA PHE A 87 4.08 5.52 -0.15
C PHE A 87 3.16 5.20 1.03
N GLY A 88 3.30 4.00 1.58
CA GLY A 88 2.65 3.62 2.83
C GLY A 88 3.51 3.99 4.04
N THR A 89 2.87 4.47 5.11
CA THR A 89 3.53 4.74 6.40
C THR A 89 2.77 4.01 7.51
N PRO A 90 3.40 3.06 8.24
CA PRO A 90 2.71 2.32 9.28
C PRO A 90 2.63 3.15 10.56
N TYR A 91 1.43 3.29 11.14
CA TYR A 91 1.23 3.98 12.42
C TYR A 91 0.92 3.05 13.57
N ALA A 92 0.31 1.90 13.32
CA ALA A 92 -0.16 0.98 14.36
C ALA A 92 0.87 -0.11 14.68
N ASN A 93 0.54 -0.95 15.67
CA ASN A 93 1.30 -2.12 16.04
C ASN A 93 1.11 -3.27 15.03
N PRO A 94 2.09 -4.19 14.89
CA PRO A 94 1.98 -5.32 13.96
C PRO A 94 0.77 -6.25 14.22
N ASP A 95 0.28 -6.30 15.46
CA ASP A 95 -0.86 -7.09 15.91
C ASP A 95 -2.12 -6.23 16.13
N GLU A 96 -2.27 -5.14 15.35
CA GLU A 96 -3.44 -4.24 15.37
C GLU A 96 -4.77 -4.94 15.02
N ARG A 97 -4.73 -6.13 14.41
CA ARG A 97 -5.91 -6.94 14.05
C ARG A 97 -6.92 -6.23 13.14
N ASN A 98 -6.43 -5.48 12.16
CA ASN A 98 -7.27 -4.90 11.10
C ASN A 98 -8.25 -5.93 10.54
N HIS A 99 -9.54 -5.57 10.47
CA HIS A 99 -10.65 -6.44 10.03
C HIS A 99 -10.91 -7.68 10.91
N ALA A 100 -10.49 -7.67 12.17
CA ALA A 100 -10.74 -8.75 13.11
C ALA A 100 -11.20 -8.24 14.48
N PRO A 101 -11.86 -9.09 15.32
CA PRO A 101 -12.26 -8.68 16.66
C PRO A 101 -11.08 -8.23 17.52
N ASN A 102 -11.35 -7.23 18.37
CA ASN A 102 -10.34 -6.56 19.19
C ASN A 102 -9.24 -5.87 18.34
N GLU A 103 -9.65 -5.26 17.23
CA GLU A 103 -8.82 -4.28 16.52
C GLU A 103 -8.34 -3.19 17.50
N ASN A 104 -7.05 -2.88 17.46
CA ASN A 104 -6.41 -2.08 18.50
C ASN A 104 -5.24 -1.25 17.97
N MET A 105 -4.91 -0.20 18.72
CA MET A 105 -3.72 0.61 18.52
C MET A 105 -3.16 1.03 19.87
N GLU A 106 -1.86 0.85 20.09
CA GLU A 106 -1.20 1.38 21.29
C GLU A 106 -1.26 2.91 21.31
N VAL A 107 -1.63 3.50 22.47
CA VAL A 107 -1.67 4.97 22.62
C VAL A 107 -0.31 5.61 22.33
N ALA A 108 0.79 4.97 22.74
CA ALA A 108 2.13 5.44 22.44
C ALA A 108 2.39 5.51 20.92
N ARG A 109 1.88 4.54 20.15
CA ARG A 109 1.97 4.51 18.69
C ARG A 109 1.11 5.58 18.04
N PHE A 110 -0.09 5.82 18.55
CA PHE A 110 -0.93 6.93 18.10
C PHE A 110 -0.18 8.28 18.22
N ILE A 111 0.45 8.53 19.37
CA ILE A 111 1.25 9.75 19.58
C ILE A 111 2.49 9.80 18.67
N LYS A 112 3.19 8.68 18.48
CA LYS A 112 4.30 8.61 17.51
C LYS A 112 3.82 8.82 16.06
N GLY A 113 2.63 8.35 15.72
CA GLY A 113 1.98 8.59 14.42
C GLY A 113 1.75 10.07 14.16
N ILE A 114 1.26 10.83 15.15
CA ILE A 114 1.13 12.29 15.06
C ILE A 114 2.50 12.95 14.78
N LYS A 115 3.53 12.58 15.55
CA LYS A 115 4.90 13.10 15.35
C LYS A 115 5.45 12.74 13.97
N THR A 116 5.19 11.53 13.50
CA THR A 116 5.60 11.05 12.17
C THR A 116 4.90 11.82 11.07
N GLY A 117 3.60 12.06 11.18
CA GLY A 117 2.85 12.89 10.22
C GLY A 117 3.39 14.31 10.14
N ALA A 118 3.67 14.94 11.28
CA ALA A 118 4.28 16.27 11.31
C ALA A 118 5.69 16.27 10.69
N ALA A 119 6.52 15.28 11.01
CA ALA A 119 7.86 15.14 10.43
C ALA A 119 7.80 14.93 8.91
N LEU A 120 6.87 14.12 8.40
CA LEU A 120 6.69 13.92 6.96
C LEU A 120 6.42 15.23 6.24
N LEU A 121 5.51 16.06 6.77
CA LEU A 121 5.21 17.37 6.20
C LEU A 121 6.45 18.28 6.21
N THR A 122 7.20 18.32 7.31
CA THR A 122 8.43 19.15 7.41
C THR A 122 9.50 18.71 6.43
N TYR A 123 9.87 17.43 6.42
CA TYR A 123 10.98 16.93 5.60
C TYR A 123 10.66 16.96 4.11
N LEU A 124 9.42 16.68 3.72
CA LEU A 124 8.99 16.80 2.33
C LEU A 124 8.88 18.28 1.90
N GLY A 125 8.41 19.17 2.77
CA GLY A 125 8.36 20.60 2.50
C GLY A 125 9.74 21.21 2.24
N ASN A 126 10.76 20.77 2.98
CA ASN A 126 12.14 21.22 2.83
C ASN A 126 12.83 20.71 1.54
N MET A 127 12.20 19.81 0.76
CA MET A 127 12.73 19.39 -0.54
C MET A 127 12.53 20.44 -1.64
N VAL A 128 11.67 21.44 -1.39
CA VAL A 128 11.23 22.43 -2.39
C VAL A 128 12.00 23.75 -2.26
N GLU A 129 12.95 23.84 -1.32
CA GLU A 129 13.88 24.97 -1.16
C GLU A 129 15.21 24.76 -1.90
#